data_AF-A0A0K1QMY7-F1
#
_entry.id   AF-A0A0K1QMY7-F1
#
_cell.length_a   1.000
_cell.length_b   1.000
_cell.length_c   1.000
_cell.angle_alpha   90.00
_cell.angle_beta   90.00
_cell.angle_gamma   90.00
#
_symmetry.space_group_name_H-M   'P 1'
#
loop_
_entity.id
_entity.type
_entity.pdbx_description
1 polymer ?
#
loop_
_entity_poly.entity_id
_entity_poly.type
_entity_poly.pdbx_seq_one_letter_code
_entity_poly.pdbx_strand_id
1 'polypeptide(L)'
;MNDIKQTSNPHEDLLSFFNYTSIGTLYNLTPLFFSEENQQALDELIGVAKVELIDFLEGIESERALKQSIELWRNEDKSTKATRVIVKLINNTPHTFKIAQTSLPLHTSERQSFQLPPRTKTALKSDFAYTYGYPWPKNKIMFNQFVDFIDQNVGVRFDLGMIMNKSFGVISPRHRATVKNTVTSIGSSRIDCSTRITRMAEEEPFSFEVEITLG
;
A
#
# COMPACT_ATOMS: atom_id res chain seq x y z
N MET A 1 -28.76 45.68 18.74
CA MET A 1 -28.10 44.39 18.98
C MET A 1 -27.65 43.89 17.62
N ASN A 2 -26.36 44.05 17.30
CA ASN A 2 -25.79 43.50 16.08
C ASN A 2 -25.00 42.25 16.47
N ASP A 3 -25.35 41.15 15.83
CA ASP A 3 -24.80 39.82 16.01
C ASP A 3 -23.28 39.80 15.82
N ILE A 4 -22.56 39.39 16.85
CA ILE A 4 -21.16 38.98 16.72
C ILE A 4 -21.18 37.55 16.16
N LYS A 5 -21.02 37.41 14.85
CA LYS A 5 -20.61 36.12 14.26
C LYS A 5 -19.14 35.90 14.61
N GLN A 6 -18.90 35.14 15.69
CA GLN A 6 -17.61 34.49 15.94
C GLN A 6 -17.42 33.36 14.93
N THR A 7 -16.93 33.71 13.75
CA THR A 7 -16.30 32.77 12.82
C THR A 7 -15.06 33.45 12.28
N SER A 8 -14.11 33.77 13.15
CA SER A 8 -12.87 34.33 12.69
C SER A 8 -11.86 33.20 12.55
N ASN A 9 -11.62 32.81 11.30
CA ASN A 9 -10.51 31.97 10.95
C ASN A 9 -9.24 32.71 11.39
N PRO A 10 -8.35 32.12 12.21
CA PRO A 10 -7.16 32.81 12.70
C PRO A 10 -6.27 33.34 11.56
N HIS A 11 -6.35 32.74 10.37
CA HIS A 11 -5.69 33.26 9.18
C HIS A 11 -6.37 34.51 8.59
N GLU A 12 -7.69 34.61 8.64
CA GLU A 12 -8.44 35.80 8.19
C GLU A 12 -8.26 36.98 9.15
N ASP A 13 -8.17 36.73 10.44
CA ASP A 13 -7.83 37.75 11.45
C ASP A 13 -6.41 38.29 11.25
N LEU A 14 -5.46 37.42 10.94
CA LEU A 14 -4.07 37.79 10.71
C LEU A 14 -3.93 38.59 9.40
N LEU A 15 -4.60 38.17 8.33
CA LEU A 15 -4.62 38.90 7.05
C LEU A 15 -5.35 40.25 7.17
N SER A 16 -6.45 40.31 7.92
CA SER A 16 -7.17 41.57 8.15
C SER A 16 -6.34 42.54 9.00
N PHE A 17 -5.60 42.05 10.01
CA PHE A 17 -4.64 42.86 10.74
C PHE A 17 -3.61 43.52 9.81
N PHE A 18 -2.99 42.77 8.88
CA PHE A 18 -2.05 43.37 7.93
C PHE A 18 -2.71 44.35 6.95
N ASN A 19 -3.95 44.07 6.52
CA ASN A 19 -4.68 44.94 5.59
C ASN A 19 -5.17 46.26 6.20
N TYR A 20 -5.50 46.27 7.50
CA TYR A 20 -6.04 47.46 8.18
C TYR A 20 -5.02 48.19 9.06
N THR A 21 -3.80 47.68 9.18
CA THR A 21 -2.72 48.35 9.94
C THR A 21 -1.98 49.36 9.07
N SER A 22 -1.76 50.57 9.60
CA SER A 22 -1.05 51.61 8.87
C SER A 22 0.41 51.23 8.60
N ILE A 23 0.96 51.67 7.45
CA ILE A 23 2.35 51.40 7.06
C ILE A 23 3.35 51.86 8.14
N GLY A 24 3.08 52.98 8.83
CA GLY A 24 3.95 53.47 9.93
C GLY A 24 3.96 52.54 11.14
N THR A 25 2.81 51.94 11.48
CA THR A 25 2.73 50.93 12.54
C THR A 25 3.42 49.63 12.14
N LEU A 26 3.25 49.18 10.89
CA LEU A 26 3.98 48.03 10.35
C LEU A 26 5.49 48.27 10.34
N TYR A 27 5.94 49.49 10.02
CA TYR A 27 7.36 49.87 10.03
C TYR A 27 7.99 49.87 11.43
N ASN A 28 7.20 50.17 12.47
CA ASN A 28 7.67 50.07 13.85
C ASN A 28 7.71 48.62 14.37
N LEU A 29 6.94 47.72 13.74
CA LEU A 29 6.93 46.30 14.05
C LEU A 29 7.95 45.49 13.22
N THR A 30 8.53 46.07 12.17
CA THR A 30 9.59 45.44 11.34
C THR A 30 10.71 44.80 12.18
N PRO A 31 11.27 45.45 13.22
CA PRO A 31 12.31 44.84 14.06
C PRO A 31 11.84 43.61 14.85
N LEU A 32 10.54 43.55 15.18
CA LEU A 32 9.93 42.38 15.81
C LEU A 32 9.72 41.28 14.78
N PHE A 33 9.16 41.58 13.60
CA PHE A 33 8.96 40.58 12.53
C PHE A 33 10.26 40.00 11.96
N PHE A 34 11.34 40.78 11.96
CA PHE A 34 12.67 40.38 11.51
C PHE A 34 13.69 40.28 12.65
N SER A 35 13.22 40.03 13.88
CA SER A 35 14.13 39.66 14.96
C SER A 35 14.87 38.37 14.59
N GLU A 36 16.08 38.17 15.13
CA GLU A 36 16.84 36.92 14.91
C GLU A 36 16.02 35.68 15.27
N GLU A 37 15.22 35.75 16.35
CA GLU A 37 14.34 34.67 16.80
C GLU A 37 13.24 34.35 15.77
N ASN A 38 12.60 35.36 15.19
CA ASN A 38 11.56 35.15 14.18
C ASN A 38 12.14 34.72 12.83
N GLN A 39 13.36 35.16 12.48
CA GLN A 39 14.08 34.63 11.32
C GLN A 39 14.47 33.16 11.52
N GLN A 40 14.94 32.80 12.71
CA GLN A 40 15.28 31.42 13.04
C GLN A 40 14.04 30.50 13.01
N ALA A 41 12.91 30.96 13.56
CA ALA A 41 11.64 30.23 13.47
C ALA A 41 11.15 30.09 12.02
N LEU A 42 11.31 31.12 11.19
CA LEU A 42 10.98 31.07 9.77
C LEU A 42 11.89 30.09 9.01
N ASP A 43 13.20 30.09 9.28
CA ASP A 43 14.15 29.16 8.69
C ASP A 43 13.88 27.71 9.10
N GLU A 44 13.48 27.48 10.35
CA GLU A 44 13.06 26.16 10.84
C GLU A 44 11.79 25.69 10.10
N LEU A 45 10.78 26.56 9.97
CA LEU A 45 9.55 26.24 9.22
C LEU A 45 9.83 25.95 7.74
N ILE A 46 10.72 26.74 7.11
CA ILE A 46 11.17 26.50 5.73
C ILE A 46 11.92 25.16 5.65
N GLY A 47 12.73 24.83 6.66
CA GLY A 47 13.42 23.56 6.77
C GLY A 47 12.46 22.38 6.84
N VAL A 48 11.47 22.43 7.73
CA VAL A 48 10.41 21.41 7.86
C VAL A 48 9.63 21.27 6.56
N ALA A 49 9.16 22.38 5.97
CA ALA A 49 8.41 22.35 4.72
C ALA A 49 9.21 21.75 3.56
N LYS A 50 10.53 21.99 3.50
CA LYS A 50 11.41 21.35 2.50
C LYS A 50 11.48 19.85 2.69
N VAL A 51 11.65 19.37 3.93
CA VAL A 51 11.70 17.93 4.23
C VAL A 51 10.38 17.27 3.86
N GLU A 52 9.25 17.84 4.27
CA GLU A 52 7.92 17.32 3.93
C GLU A 52 7.69 17.24 2.41
N LEU A 53 8.16 18.26 1.66
CA LEU A 53 8.06 18.28 0.20
C LEU A 53 8.94 17.21 -0.46
N ILE A 54 10.14 16.97 0.07
CA ILE A 54 11.03 15.88 -0.39
C ILE A 54 10.36 14.54 -0.15
N ASP A 55 9.90 14.26 1.08
CA ASP A 55 9.22 13.01 1.44
C ASP A 55 7.99 12.76 0.55
N PHE A 56 7.24 13.82 0.25
CA PHE A 56 6.09 13.76 -0.66
C PHE A 56 6.49 13.38 -2.09
N LEU A 57 7.54 14.00 -2.63
CA LEU A 57 8.05 13.71 -3.97
C LEU A 57 8.61 12.29 -4.06
N GLU A 58 9.41 11.86 -3.08
CA GLU A 58 9.92 10.48 -2.98
C GLU A 58 8.77 9.47 -2.91
N GLY A 59 7.71 9.79 -2.16
CA GLY A 59 6.48 8.99 -2.09
C GLY A 59 5.80 8.83 -3.46
N ILE A 60 5.68 9.91 -4.24
CA ILE A 60 5.11 9.88 -5.59
C ILE A 60 5.95 9.01 -6.53
N GLU A 61 7.27 9.18 -6.50
CA GLU A 61 8.19 8.43 -7.36
C GLU A 61 8.15 6.93 -7.02
N SER A 62 8.16 6.58 -5.74
CA SER A 62 8.01 5.21 -5.26
C SER A 62 6.68 4.58 -5.70
N GLU A 63 5.57 5.30 -5.58
CA GLU A 63 4.26 4.79 -6.04
C GLU A 63 4.23 4.61 -7.57
N ARG A 64 4.86 5.51 -8.31
CA ARG A 64 4.97 5.40 -9.77
C ARG A 64 5.81 4.19 -10.17
N ALA A 65 6.96 3.99 -9.55
CA ALA A 65 7.83 2.85 -9.79
C ALA A 65 7.11 1.53 -9.48
N LEU A 66 6.40 1.45 -8.35
CA LEU A 66 5.60 0.29 -7.98
C LEU A 66 4.53 -0.03 -9.03
N LYS A 67 3.78 0.98 -9.50
CA LYS A 67 2.77 0.80 -10.56
C LYS A 67 3.41 0.28 -11.85
N GLN A 68 4.57 0.79 -12.23
CA GLN A 68 5.31 0.33 -13.40
C GLN A 68 5.75 -1.13 -13.24
N SER A 69 6.31 -1.53 -12.10
CA SER A 69 6.69 -2.93 -11.83
C SER A 69 5.49 -3.86 -11.92
N ILE A 70 4.35 -3.49 -11.32
CA ILE A 70 3.12 -4.28 -11.40
C ILE A 70 2.64 -4.41 -12.86
N GLU A 71 2.71 -3.34 -13.65
CA GLU A 71 2.33 -3.38 -15.06
C GLU A 71 3.27 -4.25 -15.91
N LEU A 72 4.57 -4.22 -15.62
CA LEU A 72 5.52 -5.13 -16.23
C LEU A 72 5.21 -6.58 -15.89
N TRP A 73 4.95 -6.91 -14.62
CA TRP A 73 4.58 -8.27 -14.21
C TRP A 73 3.25 -8.74 -14.80
N ARG A 74 2.30 -7.85 -15.03
CA ARG A 74 1.02 -8.19 -15.70
C ARG A 74 1.21 -8.61 -17.15
N ASN A 75 2.19 -8.01 -17.82
CA ASN A 75 2.43 -8.18 -19.26
C ASN A 75 3.63 -9.08 -19.58
N GLU A 76 4.41 -9.46 -18.57
CA GLU A 76 5.51 -10.42 -18.69
C GLU A 76 5.01 -11.76 -19.25
N ASP A 77 5.81 -12.33 -20.15
CA ASP A 77 5.42 -13.37 -21.12
C ASP A 77 4.47 -14.44 -20.56
N LYS A 78 3.29 -14.52 -21.19
CA LYS A 78 2.22 -15.48 -20.85
C LYS A 78 2.48 -16.88 -21.42
N SER A 79 3.55 -17.08 -22.19
CA SER A 79 3.95 -18.39 -22.70
C SER A 79 4.26 -19.39 -21.58
N THR A 80 4.66 -18.89 -20.40
CA THR A 80 4.77 -19.70 -19.20
C THR A 80 3.38 -20.13 -18.76
N LYS A 81 3.10 -21.44 -18.76
CA LYS A 81 1.89 -22.04 -18.17
C LYS A 81 1.94 -21.90 -16.64
N ALA A 82 1.82 -20.67 -16.13
CA ALA A 82 1.89 -20.34 -14.72
C ALA A 82 0.72 -19.43 -14.33
N THR A 83 0.13 -19.70 -13.18
CA THR A 83 -0.77 -18.77 -12.51
C THR A 83 0.09 -17.71 -11.83
N ARG A 84 0.04 -16.49 -12.35
CA ARG A 84 0.70 -15.34 -11.74
C ARG A 84 -0.18 -14.70 -10.67
N VAL A 85 0.40 -14.51 -9.50
CA VAL A 85 -0.22 -13.82 -8.38
C VAL A 85 0.60 -12.58 -8.06
N ILE A 86 -0.05 -11.43 -8.01
CA ILE A 86 0.55 -10.18 -7.53
C ILE A 86 -0.14 -9.79 -6.23
N VAL A 87 0.63 -9.70 -5.14
CA VAL A 87 0.14 -9.31 -3.82
C VAL A 87 0.60 -7.90 -3.54
N LYS A 88 -0.32 -6.93 -3.55
CA LYS A 88 -0.08 -5.54 -3.16
C LYS A 88 -0.23 -5.41 -1.66
N LEU A 89 0.70 -4.72 -1.04
CA LEU A 89 0.77 -4.52 0.41
C LEU A 89 0.74 -3.03 0.68
N ILE A 90 -0.19 -2.60 1.53
CA ILE A 90 -0.36 -1.22 1.98
C ILE A 90 -0.18 -1.23 3.48
N ASN A 91 0.84 -0.53 3.98
CA ASN A 91 1.10 -0.42 5.40
C ASN A 91 0.76 0.99 5.87
N ASN A 92 -0.36 1.15 6.57
CA ASN A 92 -0.76 2.42 7.20
C ASN A 92 -0.29 2.52 8.66
N THR A 93 0.44 1.53 9.15
CA THR A 93 0.93 1.46 10.54
C THR A 93 2.31 2.12 10.68
N PRO A 94 2.76 2.44 11.91
CA PRO A 94 4.13 2.89 12.17
C PRO A 94 5.18 1.77 12.14
N HIS A 95 4.78 0.52 11.88
CA HIS A 95 5.65 -0.66 11.96
C HIS A 95 6.39 -0.93 10.64
N THR A 96 7.57 -1.53 10.73
CA THR A 96 8.33 -2.01 9.55
C THR A 96 8.25 -3.52 9.47
N PHE A 97 7.38 -4.04 8.60
CA PHE A 97 7.19 -5.48 8.50
C PHE A 97 8.25 -6.16 7.65
N LYS A 98 8.69 -7.33 8.11
CA LYS A 98 9.56 -8.26 7.36
C LYS A 98 8.86 -9.60 7.18
N ILE A 99 9.27 -10.36 6.17
CA ILE A 99 8.79 -11.74 6.01
C ILE A 99 9.52 -12.65 7.00
N ALA A 100 8.80 -13.15 8.01
CA ALA A 100 9.32 -14.15 8.93
C ALA A 100 9.33 -15.53 8.28
N GLN A 101 8.14 -15.93 7.83
CA GLN A 101 7.87 -17.24 7.26
C GLN A 101 6.98 -17.07 6.04
N THR A 102 7.18 -17.93 5.06
CA THR A 102 6.36 -17.94 3.86
C THR A 102 6.48 -19.30 3.20
N SER A 103 5.38 -19.74 2.60
CA SER A 103 5.35 -20.85 1.67
C SER A 103 5.14 -20.38 0.22
N LEU A 104 4.99 -19.06 -0.01
CA LEU A 104 5.01 -18.52 -1.37
C LEU A 104 6.35 -18.84 -2.06
N PRO A 105 6.34 -19.14 -3.36
CA PRO A 105 7.54 -19.42 -4.15
C PRO A 105 8.29 -18.12 -4.50
N LEU A 106 8.82 -17.44 -3.48
CA LEU A 106 9.67 -16.26 -3.62
C LEU A 106 11.13 -16.67 -3.73
N HIS A 107 11.94 -15.89 -4.46
CA HIS A 107 13.40 -16.10 -4.44
C HIS A 107 13.95 -15.83 -3.04
N THR A 108 15.01 -16.55 -2.65
CA THR A 108 15.62 -16.40 -1.31
C THR A 108 16.09 -14.98 -1.06
N SER A 109 16.69 -14.33 -2.06
CA SER A 109 17.10 -12.93 -1.99
C SER A 109 15.91 -12.00 -1.74
N GLU A 110 14.83 -12.14 -2.51
CA GLU A 110 13.61 -11.34 -2.35
C GLU A 110 13.01 -11.49 -0.95
N ARG A 111 12.95 -12.72 -0.42
CA ARG A 111 12.46 -12.98 0.93
C ARG A 111 13.33 -12.30 1.99
N GLN A 112 14.65 -12.40 1.88
CA GLN A 112 15.58 -11.88 2.88
C GLN A 112 15.69 -10.36 2.84
N SER A 113 15.58 -9.74 1.65
CA SER A 113 15.62 -8.29 1.50
C SER A 113 14.26 -7.63 1.70
N PHE A 114 13.17 -8.39 1.80
CA PHE A 114 11.83 -7.83 1.91
C PHE A 114 11.68 -6.97 3.16
N GLN A 115 11.28 -5.72 2.94
CA GLN A 115 10.82 -4.80 3.97
C GLN A 115 9.58 -4.08 3.47
N LEU A 116 8.62 -3.90 4.37
CA LEU A 116 7.45 -3.06 4.19
C LEU A 116 7.53 -1.92 5.21
N PRO A 117 8.17 -0.79 4.85
CA PRO A 117 8.32 0.35 5.74
C PRO A 117 6.99 0.97 6.18
N PRO A 118 6.99 1.80 7.24
CA PRO A 118 5.81 2.48 7.74
C PRO A 118 5.21 3.40 6.66
N ARG A 119 3.88 3.46 6.56
CA ARG A 119 3.17 4.37 5.63
C ARG A 119 3.53 4.18 4.15
N THR A 120 4.04 3.01 3.77
CA THR A 120 4.44 2.72 2.38
C THR A 120 3.59 1.64 1.73
N LYS A 121 3.74 1.54 0.40
CA LYS A 121 3.12 0.50 -0.43
C LYS A 121 4.23 -0.30 -1.11
N THR A 122 4.02 -1.59 -1.25
CA THR A 122 4.89 -2.47 -2.06
C THR A 122 4.08 -3.59 -2.68
N ALA A 123 4.72 -4.46 -3.46
CA ALA A 123 4.08 -5.65 -3.99
C ALA A 123 5.06 -6.82 -4.12
N LEU A 124 4.50 -8.02 -4.08
CA LEU A 124 5.19 -9.28 -4.34
C LEU A 124 4.59 -9.94 -5.58
N LYS A 125 5.45 -10.57 -6.39
CA LYS A 125 5.03 -11.46 -7.48
C LYS A 125 5.29 -12.91 -7.08
N SER A 126 4.39 -13.81 -7.41
CA SER A 126 4.60 -15.26 -7.26
C SER A 126 3.97 -15.99 -8.44
N ASP A 127 4.77 -16.83 -9.09
CA ASP A 127 4.33 -17.63 -10.23
C ASP A 127 4.16 -19.09 -9.78
N PHE A 128 2.96 -19.63 -9.94
CA PHE A 128 2.62 -21.01 -9.60
C PHE A 128 2.51 -21.84 -10.86
N ALA A 129 3.19 -22.99 -10.92
CA ALA A 129 3.10 -23.88 -12.06
C ALA A 129 1.64 -24.30 -12.31
N TYR A 130 1.12 -23.97 -13.49
CA TYR A 130 -0.20 -24.41 -13.94
C TYR A 130 -0.06 -25.83 -14.51
N THR A 131 -0.09 -26.82 -13.62
CA THR A 131 0.04 -28.23 -14.00
C THR A 131 -1.33 -28.81 -14.37
N TYR A 132 -1.56 -29.03 -15.66
CA TYR A 132 -2.73 -29.75 -16.20
C TYR A 132 -2.42 -31.25 -16.36
N GLY A 133 -3.35 -32.12 -15.93
CA GLY A 133 -3.28 -33.56 -16.15
C GLY A 133 -4.68 -34.18 -16.25
N TYR A 134 -4.94 -34.96 -17.29
CA TYR A 134 -6.20 -35.66 -17.46
C TYR A 134 -6.16 -37.04 -16.77
N PRO A 135 -7.23 -37.47 -16.07
CA PRO A 135 -8.48 -36.75 -15.81
C PRO A 135 -8.37 -35.79 -14.60
N TRP A 136 -8.92 -34.58 -14.75
CA TRP A 136 -8.95 -33.59 -13.66
C TRP A 136 -10.08 -33.88 -12.66
N PRO A 137 -9.82 -33.85 -11.34
CA PRO A 137 -10.86 -34.00 -10.33
C PRO A 137 -11.85 -32.83 -10.36
N LYS A 138 -13.05 -33.01 -9.81
CA LYS A 138 -14.09 -31.95 -9.80
C LYS A 138 -13.58 -30.64 -9.18
N ASN A 139 -12.85 -30.75 -8.06
CA ASN A 139 -12.18 -29.67 -7.37
C ASN A 139 -10.71 -30.05 -7.17
N LYS A 140 -9.78 -29.25 -7.69
CA LYS A 140 -8.34 -29.40 -7.43
C LYS A 140 -7.84 -28.18 -6.66
N ILE A 141 -7.22 -28.40 -5.52
CA ILE A 141 -6.44 -27.34 -4.85
C ILE A 141 -5.17 -27.15 -5.68
N MET A 142 -4.99 -25.97 -6.26
CA MET A 142 -3.79 -25.64 -7.04
C MET A 142 -2.64 -25.30 -6.11
N PHE A 143 -2.93 -24.48 -5.11
CA PHE A 143 -2.00 -24.12 -4.05
C PHE A 143 -2.78 -23.62 -2.84
N ASN A 144 -2.14 -23.71 -1.68
CA ASN A 144 -2.55 -23.09 -0.44
C ASN A 144 -1.27 -22.63 0.25
N GLN A 145 -1.07 -21.32 0.31
CA GLN A 145 0.18 -20.70 0.73
C GLN A 145 -0.07 -19.66 1.80
N PHE A 146 0.98 -19.29 2.52
CA PHE A 146 0.92 -18.22 3.51
C PHE A 146 2.17 -17.36 3.51
N VAL A 147 2.05 -16.18 4.11
CA VAL A 147 3.14 -15.27 4.45
C VAL A 147 2.88 -14.67 5.82
N ASP A 148 3.86 -14.74 6.71
CA ASP A 148 3.84 -14.06 8.00
C ASP A 148 4.72 -12.81 7.92
N PHE A 149 4.08 -11.66 8.09
CA PHE A 149 4.70 -10.34 8.21
C PHE A 149 4.83 -9.99 9.69
N ILE A 150 6.03 -9.70 10.19
CA ILE A 150 6.26 -9.40 11.62
C ILE A 150 7.06 -8.12 11.82
N ASP A 151 6.77 -7.42 12.90
CA ASP A 151 7.58 -6.37 13.50
C ASP A 151 7.38 -6.34 15.02
N GLN A 152 8.45 -6.60 15.78
CA GLN A 152 8.43 -6.64 17.25
C GLN A 152 7.26 -7.49 17.81
N ASN A 153 6.24 -6.82 18.36
CA ASN A 153 5.07 -7.42 19.02
C ASN A 153 3.84 -7.50 18.09
N VAL A 154 3.93 -6.96 16.88
CA VAL A 154 2.87 -6.96 15.87
C VAL A 154 3.20 -8.00 14.79
N GLY A 155 2.20 -8.76 14.38
CA GLY A 155 2.34 -9.73 13.31
C GLY A 155 1.04 -9.90 12.55
N VAL A 156 1.16 -10.21 11.26
CA VAL A 156 0.04 -10.44 10.36
C VAL A 156 0.35 -11.64 9.49
N ARG A 157 -0.59 -12.58 9.45
CA ARG A 157 -0.57 -13.72 8.55
C ARG A 157 -1.51 -13.46 7.38
N PHE A 158 -0.99 -13.67 6.18
CA PHE A 158 -1.77 -13.70 4.96
C PHE A 158 -1.81 -15.13 4.45
N ASP A 159 -2.99 -15.72 4.31
CA ASP A 159 -3.18 -17.01 3.67
C ASP A 159 -3.86 -16.82 2.31
N LEU A 160 -3.38 -17.57 1.32
CA LEU A 160 -3.83 -17.50 -0.06
C LEU A 160 -3.96 -18.90 -0.64
N GLY A 161 -5.15 -19.23 -1.15
CA GLY A 161 -5.41 -20.46 -1.85
C GLY A 161 -6.13 -20.26 -3.16
N MET A 162 -5.91 -21.20 -4.08
CA MET A 162 -6.66 -21.28 -5.33
C MET A 162 -7.18 -22.70 -5.52
N ILE A 163 -8.47 -22.79 -5.79
CA ILE A 163 -9.17 -24.03 -6.12
C ILE A 163 -9.66 -23.93 -7.56
N MET A 164 -9.32 -24.93 -8.35
CA MET A 164 -9.82 -25.09 -9.71
C MET A 164 -11.02 -26.01 -9.71
N ASN A 165 -12.15 -25.48 -10.15
CA ASN A 165 -13.40 -26.20 -10.28
C ASN A 165 -13.65 -26.53 -11.75
N LYS A 166 -14.05 -27.76 -12.02
CA LYS A 166 -14.50 -28.19 -13.35
C LYS A 166 -16.02 -27.99 -13.44
N SER A 167 -16.48 -27.16 -14.35
CA SER A 167 -17.89 -27.13 -14.77
C SER A 167 -18.05 -27.92 -16.06
N PHE A 168 -19.18 -28.61 -16.20
CA PHE A 168 -19.53 -29.31 -17.43
C PHE A 168 -20.25 -28.34 -18.35
N GLY A 169 -19.59 -27.87 -19.39
CA GLY A 169 -20.25 -27.20 -20.51
C GLY A 169 -20.90 -28.22 -21.44
N VAL A 170 -21.83 -27.76 -22.28
CA VAL A 170 -22.58 -28.60 -23.24
C VAL A 170 -21.66 -29.24 -24.29
N ILE A 171 -20.49 -28.63 -24.57
CA ILE A 171 -19.54 -29.07 -25.62
C ILE A 171 -18.21 -29.53 -25.02
N SER A 172 -17.71 -28.87 -23.97
CA SER A 172 -16.48 -29.26 -23.27
C SER A 172 -16.49 -28.78 -21.80
N PRO A 173 -15.70 -29.40 -20.90
CA PRO A 173 -15.55 -28.90 -19.55
C PRO A 173 -14.93 -27.50 -19.55
N ARG A 174 -15.54 -26.55 -18.85
CA ARG A 174 -14.95 -25.24 -18.58
C ARG A 174 -14.30 -25.28 -17.20
N HIS A 175 -13.12 -24.68 -17.10
CA HIS A 175 -12.44 -24.52 -15.84
C HIS A 175 -12.80 -23.18 -15.22
N ARG A 176 -13.01 -23.16 -13.90
CA ARG A 176 -13.26 -21.93 -13.15
C ARG A 176 -12.35 -21.88 -11.94
N ALA A 177 -11.57 -20.82 -11.83
CA ALA A 177 -10.78 -20.54 -10.64
C ALA A 177 -11.66 -19.96 -9.53
N THR A 178 -11.40 -20.40 -8.30
CA THR A 178 -11.92 -19.79 -7.07
C THR A 178 -10.74 -19.52 -6.17
N VAL A 179 -10.52 -18.24 -5.89
CA VAL A 179 -9.44 -17.77 -5.02
C VAL A 179 -10.01 -17.54 -3.63
N LYS A 180 -9.28 -17.96 -2.61
CA LYS A 180 -9.54 -17.68 -1.20
C LYS A 180 -8.36 -16.93 -0.64
N ASN A 181 -8.61 -15.82 0.02
CA ASN A 181 -7.59 -15.01 0.67
C ASN A 181 -8.10 -14.57 2.04
N THR A 182 -7.26 -14.69 3.05
CA THR A 182 -7.55 -14.23 4.42
C THR A 182 -6.32 -13.52 4.97
N VAL A 183 -6.56 -12.49 5.76
CA VAL A 183 -5.52 -11.82 6.53
C VAL A 183 -5.91 -11.81 7.99
N THR A 184 -4.98 -12.07 8.88
CA THR A 184 -5.24 -12.21 10.32
C THR A 184 -4.08 -11.64 11.12
N SER A 185 -4.38 -10.84 12.13
CA SER A 185 -3.37 -10.39 13.09
C SER A 185 -2.97 -11.54 14.02
N ILE A 186 -1.68 -11.83 14.09
CA ILE A 186 -1.08 -12.96 14.85
C ILE A 186 -0.11 -12.52 15.95
N GLY A 187 0.15 -11.21 16.08
CA GLY A 187 1.02 -10.65 17.12
C GLY A 187 0.34 -10.54 18.48
N SER A 188 1.12 -10.26 19.53
CA SER A 188 0.58 -9.93 20.86
C SER A 188 -0.16 -8.59 20.86
N SER A 189 0.27 -7.67 20.00
CA SER A 189 -0.42 -6.42 19.71
C SER A 189 -1.26 -6.57 18.45
N ARG A 190 -2.57 -6.38 18.59
CA ARG A 190 -3.51 -6.46 17.46
C ARG A 190 -3.36 -5.26 16.54
N ILE A 191 -3.50 -5.51 15.25
CA ILE A 191 -3.69 -4.47 14.23
C ILE A 191 -4.86 -4.84 13.33
N ASP A 192 -5.53 -3.81 12.83
CA ASP A 192 -6.54 -3.99 11.81
C ASP A 192 -5.89 -4.40 10.50
N CYS A 193 -6.52 -5.36 9.82
CA CYS A 193 -6.03 -5.83 8.53
C CYS A 193 -7.20 -6.27 7.66
N SER A 194 -7.08 -6.00 6.36
CA SER A 194 -8.08 -6.41 5.37
C SER A 194 -7.41 -6.89 4.10
N THR A 195 -8.13 -7.74 3.36
CA THR A 195 -7.66 -8.24 2.09
C THR A 195 -8.79 -8.32 1.08
N ARG A 196 -8.48 -8.05 -0.19
CA ARG A 196 -9.45 -8.15 -1.29
C ARG A 196 -8.76 -8.53 -2.58
N ILE A 197 -9.48 -9.27 -3.43
CA ILE A 197 -9.06 -9.52 -4.80
C ILE A 197 -9.38 -8.26 -5.62
N THR A 198 -8.36 -7.63 -6.22
CA THR A 198 -8.54 -6.41 -7.02
C THR A 198 -8.66 -6.69 -8.51
N ARG A 199 -8.18 -7.85 -8.96
CA ARG A 199 -8.25 -8.27 -10.37
C ARG A 199 -8.22 -9.78 -10.47
N MET A 200 -8.94 -10.33 -11.43
CA MET A 200 -8.90 -11.75 -11.77
C MET A 200 -9.02 -11.89 -13.29
N ALA A 201 -8.10 -12.64 -13.90
CA ALA A 201 -8.15 -12.97 -15.32
C ALA A 201 -9.29 -13.97 -15.57
N GLU A 202 -9.95 -13.84 -16.73
CA GLU A 202 -11.07 -14.70 -17.12
C GLU A 202 -10.62 -16.01 -17.80
N GLU A 203 -9.38 -16.04 -18.31
CA GLU A 203 -8.83 -17.13 -19.10
C GLU A 203 -7.64 -17.82 -18.42
N GLU A 204 -7.39 -19.05 -18.83
CA GLU A 204 -6.24 -19.83 -18.38
C GLU A 204 -4.94 -19.37 -19.06
N PRO A 205 -3.80 -19.32 -18.33
CA PRO A 205 -3.67 -19.56 -16.90
C PRO A 205 -4.23 -18.40 -16.05
N PHE A 206 -5.11 -18.74 -15.09
CA PHE A 206 -5.80 -17.74 -14.26
C PHE A 206 -4.79 -16.97 -13.42
N SER A 207 -4.55 -15.71 -13.78
CA SER A 207 -3.73 -14.77 -13.01
C SER A 207 -4.62 -13.83 -12.22
N PHE A 208 -4.18 -13.39 -11.04
CA PHE A 208 -4.99 -12.50 -10.21
C PHE A 208 -4.14 -11.62 -9.29
N GLU A 209 -4.78 -10.58 -8.76
CA GLU A 209 -4.17 -9.60 -7.88
C GLU A 209 -4.92 -9.52 -6.57
N VAL A 210 -4.18 -9.51 -5.47
CA VAL A 210 -4.72 -9.35 -4.13
C VAL A 210 -4.11 -8.11 -3.51
N GLU A 211 -4.92 -7.33 -2.81
CA GLU A 211 -4.47 -6.21 -1.99
C GLU A 211 -4.64 -6.59 -0.52
N ILE A 212 -3.63 -6.25 0.29
CA ILE A 212 -3.61 -6.39 1.73
C ILE A 212 -3.36 -5.00 2.30
N THR A 213 -4.23 -4.57 3.20
CA THR A 213 -4.10 -3.29 3.91
C THR A 213 -3.91 -3.57 5.39
N LEU A 214 -2.86 -3.00 5.97
CA LEU A 214 -2.51 -3.08 7.39
C LEU A 214 -2.71 -1.71 8.03
N GLY A 215 -3.38 -1.67 9.18
CA GLY A 215 -3.68 -0.46 9.93
C GLY A 215 -5.13 0.00 9.84
#